data_AF-A0ABD3TFJ0-F1
#
_entry.id   AF-A0ABD3TFJ0-F1
#
_cell.length_a   1.000
_cell.length_b   1.000
_cell.length_c   1.000
_cell.angle_alpha   90.00
_cell.angle_beta   90.00
_cell.angle_gamma   90.00
#
_symmetry.space_group_name_H-M   'P 1'
#
loop_
_entity.id
_entity.type
_entity.pdbx_description
1 polymer ?
#
loop_
_entity_poly.entity_id
_entity_poly.type
_entity_poly.pdbx_seq_one_letter_code
_entity_poly.pdbx_strand_id
1 'polypeptide(L)'
;MERKRKGEKIHHDHDHDHFDHGEESSDHNVDILKKEIACHTLYRPLIQSHLECLKLCLDNNKNDLQFEPIKLGNQPNLLKPGRPELDYFMEAYCMTLNKLKEAMEEPQQESMAFINYMYSQLNELAVEIPSSTTSSVTNSSSKIDD
;
A
#
# COMPACT_ATOMS: atom_id res chain seq x y z
N MET A 1 -6.23 -70.53 55.69
CA MET A 1 -5.05 -69.62 55.76
C MET A 1 -4.40 -69.63 54.39
N GLU A 2 -4.76 -68.61 53.60
CA GLU A 2 -4.48 -68.50 52.18
C GLU A 2 -3.12 -67.84 51.97
N ARG A 3 -2.19 -68.53 51.29
CA ARG A 3 -0.87 -67.97 50.98
C ARG A 3 -0.92 -67.31 49.61
N LYS A 4 -0.85 -65.97 49.62
CA LYS A 4 -0.83 -65.06 48.46
C LYS A 4 0.23 -65.47 47.43
N ARG A 5 -0.17 -65.61 46.18
CA ARG A 5 0.75 -65.64 45.02
C ARG A 5 1.26 -64.23 44.75
N LYS A 6 2.58 -64.12 44.60
CA LYS A 6 3.33 -62.91 44.28
C LYS A 6 2.99 -62.50 42.83
N GLY A 7 2.37 -61.34 42.67
CA GLY A 7 2.34 -60.65 41.38
C GLY A 7 3.67 -59.94 41.15
N GLU A 8 4.10 -59.88 39.89
CA GLU A 8 4.43 -58.62 39.21
C GLU A 8 4.52 -58.96 37.72
N LYS A 9 3.66 -58.33 36.93
CA LYS A 9 3.45 -58.56 35.50
C LYS A 9 4.34 -57.55 34.79
N ILE A 10 5.33 -58.00 34.05
CA ILE A 10 6.15 -57.15 33.17
C ILE A 10 5.23 -56.56 32.10
N HIS A 11 4.82 -55.31 32.30
CA HIS A 11 4.25 -54.48 31.25
C HIS A 11 5.40 -53.62 30.72
N HIS A 12 5.76 -53.86 29.47
CA HIS A 12 6.66 -53.02 28.71
C HIS A 12 5.84 -51.81 28.30
N ASP A 13 6.03 -50.68 28.97
CA ASP A 13 5.48 -49.40 28.53
C ASP A 13 6.16 -49.07 27.20
N HIS A 14 5.42 -49.26 26.11
CA HIS A 14 5.79 -48.72 24.81
C HIS A 14 5.09 -47.37 24.74
N ASP A 15 5.83 -46.32 25.07
CA ASP A 15 5.45 -44.94 24.79
C ASP A 15 5.28 -44.83 23.27
N HIS A 16 4.04 -44.93 22.81
CA HIS A 16 3.69 -44.55 21.46
C HIS A 16 3.28 -43.08 21.51
N ASP A 17 4.30 -42.23 21.52
CA ASP A 17 4.17 -40.83 21.15
C ASP A 17 3.63 -40.78 19.72
N HIS A 18 2.30 -40.68 19.61
CA HIS A 18 1.66 -40.28 18.37
C HIS A 18 1.87 -38.77 18.21
N PHE A 19 3.07 -38.39 17.79
CA PHE A 19 3.30 -37.10 17.16
C PHE A 19 2.59 -37.14 15.81
N ASP A 20 1.36 -36.68 15.80
CA ASP A 20 0.67 -36.30 14.57
C ASP A 20 1.32 -35.01 14.03
N HIS A 21 2.44 -35.17 13.35
CA HIS A 21 3.17 -34.13 12.62
C HIS A 21 2.65 -34.09 11.16
N GLY A 22 1.37 -33.79 11.00
CA GLY A 22 0.70 -33.75 9.70
C GLY A 22 0.61 -32.37 9.05
N GLU A 23 0.60 -31.28 9.84
CA GLU A 23 0.24 -29.94 9.34
C GLU A 23 1.31 -28.85 9.53
N GLU A 24 2.35 -29.06 10.34
CA GLU A 24 3.37 -28.02 10.63
C GLU A 24 4.35 -27.75 9.47
N SER A 25 4.47 -28.67 8.50
CA SER A 25 5.50 -28.55 7.45
C SER A 25 5.23 -27.43 6.43
N SER A 26 3.97 -27.10 6.15
CA SER A 26 3.63 -26.05 5.18
C SER A 26 3.76 -24.65 5.78
N ASP A 27 3.33 -24.45 7.03
CA ASP A 27 3.36 -23.14 7.69
C ASP A 27 4.81 -22.71 7.99
N HIS A 28 5.65 -23.65 8.43
CA HIS A 28 7.08 -23.41 8.61
C HIS A 28 7.79 -22.96 7.31
N ASN A 29 7.43 -23.52 6.15
CA ASN A 29 7.98 -23.10 4.87
C ASN A 29 7.55 -21.68 4.48
N VAL A 30 6.30 -21.32 4.78
CA VAL A 30 5.76 -19.97 4.57
C VAL A 30 6.48 -18.97 5.48
N ASP A 31 6.73 -19.30 6.74
CA ASP A 31 7.42 -18.41 7.67
C ASP A 31 8.90 -18.23 7.34
N ILE A 32 9.57 -19.26 6.85
CA ILE A 32 10.91 -19.12 6.25
C ILE A 32 10.86 -18.14 5.09
N LEU A 33 9.90 -18.28 4.17
CA LEU A 33 9.78 -17.41 3.00
C LEU A 33 9.50 -15.96 3.41
N LYS A 34 8.58 -15.71 4.36
CA LYS A 34 8.32 -14.37 4.90
C LYS A 34 9.59 -13.75 5.49
N LYS A 35 10.39 -14.54 6.21
CA LYS A 35 11.67 -14.08 6.79
C LYS A 35 12.70 -13.79 5.70
N GLU A 36 12.80 -14.63 4.66
CA GLU A 36 13.67 -14.39 3.51
C GLU A 36 13.28 -13.10 2.78
N ILE A 37 11.99 -12.86 2.54
CA ILE A 37 11.47 -11.62 1.97
C ILE A 37 11.82 -10.43 2.87
N ALA A 38 11.53 -10.50 4.17
CA ALA A 38 11.76 -9.39 5.12
C ALA A 38 13.26 -9.04 5.30
N CYS A 39 14.15 -10.02 5.13
CA CYS A 39 15.60 -9.84 5.18
C CYS A 39 16.22 -9.46 3.83
N HIS A 40 15.43 -9.42 2.74
CA HIS A 40 15.94 -9.17 1.39
C HIS A 40 16.40 -7.71 1.23
N THR A 41 17.52 -7.49 0.55
CA THR A 41 18.11 -6.15 0.34
C THR A 41 17.15 -5.19 -0.36
N LEU A 42 16.34 -5.70 -1.29
CA LEU A 42 15.30 -4.95 -2.01
C LEU A 42 13.98 -4.78 -1.24
N TYR A 43 13.78 -5.40 -0.08
CA TYR A 43 12.50 -5.29 0.64
C TYR A 43 12.16 -3.86 1.03
N ARG A 44 13.12 -3.14 1.60
CA ARG A 44 12.92 -1.73 1.97
C ARG A 44 12.68 -0.82 0.75
N PRO A 45 13.49 -0.87 -0.33
CA PRO A 45 13.19 -0.17 -1.58
C PRO A 45 11.81 -0.49 -2.15
N LEU A 46 11.41 -1.77 -2.17
CA LEU A 46 10.11 -2.20 -2.70
C LEU A 46 8.96 -1.53 -1.95
N ILE A 47 8.98 -1.57 -0.61
CA ILE A 47 7.95 -0.92 0.21
C ILE A 47 7.92 0.59 -0.04
N GLN A 48 9.08 1.23 -0.15
CA GLN A 48 9.15 2.66 -0.45
C GLN A 48 8.49 3.00 -1.80
N SER A 49 8.83 2.27 -2.88
CA SER A 49 8.21 2.45 -4.19
C SER A 49 6.69 2.21 -4.15
N HIS A 50 6.24 1.24 -3.34
CA HIS A 50 4.81 0.95 -3.18
C HIS A 50 4.07 2.12 -2.51
N LEU A 51 4.65 2.68 -1.44
CA LEU A 51 4.09 3.84 -0.74
C LEU A 51 4.05 5.08 -1.65
N GLU A 52 5.05 5.28 -2.50
CA GLU A 52 5.05 6.37 -3.48
C GLU A 52 3.92 6.24 -4.50
N CYS A 53 3.65 5.03 -5.01
CA CYS A 53 2.50 4.79 -5.87
C CYS A 53 1.19 5.11 -5.15
N LEU A 54 1.04 4.66 -3.90
CA LEU A 54 -0.15 4.94 -3.09
C LEU A 54 -0.35 6.45 -2.87
N LYS A 55 0.72 7.21 -2.63
CA LYS A 55 0.65 8.68 -2.48
C LYS A 55 0.19 9.40 -3.75
N LEU A 56 0.50 8.86 -4.93
CA LEU A 56 -0.03 9.40 -6.19
C LEU A 56 -1.52 9.07 -6.36
N CYS A 57 -1.95 7.87 -5.94
CA CYS A 57 -3.34 7.42 -6.00
C CYS A 57 -4.28 8.09 -4.99
N LEU A 58 -3.76 8.44 -3.81
CA LEU A 58 -4.55 8.92 -2.68
C LEU A 58 -4.30 10.42 -2.52
N ASP A 59 -5.37 11.21 -2.40
CA ASP A 59 -5.24 12.60 -1.99
C ASP A 59 -4.43 12.67 -0.68
N ASN A 60 -3.42 13.55 -0.64
CA ASN A 60 -2.47 13.81 0.47
C ASN A 60 -3.14 14.11 1.84
N ASN A 61 -4.46 14.04 1.94
CA ASN A 61 -5.24 14.18 3.16
C ASN A 61 -5.32 12.89 4.00
N LYS A 62 -4.87 11.74 3.47
CA LYS A 62 -4.82 10.46 4.21
C LYS A 62 -3.37 10.08 4.55
N ASN A 63 -2.73 10.88 5.40
CA ASN A 63 -1.36 10.70 5.88
C ASN A 63 -1.16 9.51 6.84
N ASP A 64 -2.06 8.53 6.85
CA ASP A 64 -2.00 7.39 7.77
C ASP A 64 -1.20 6.20 7.22
N LEU A 65 -0.58 6.36 6.04
CA LEU A 65 0.32 5.37 5.46
C LEU A 65 1.73 5.49 6.06
N GLN A 66 1.84 5.43 7.40
CA GLN A 66 3.13 5.30 8.06
C GLN A 66 3.53 3.82 8.11
N PHE A 67 4.53 3.47 7.31
CA PHE A 67 5.18 2.17 7.41
C PHE A 67 6.19 2.22 8.56
N GLU A 68 5.82 1.65 9.70
CA GLU A 68 6.77 1.39 10.78
C GLU A 68 7.75 0.30 10.32
N PRO A 69 9.07 0.59 10.22
CA PRO A 69 10.04 -0.42 9.86
C PRO A 69 9.97 -1.55 10.88
N ILE A 70 9.73 -2.78 10.42
CA ILE A 70 9.93 -3.97 11.26
C ILE A 70 11.36 -3.88 11.77
N LYS A 71 11.54 -3.74 13.10
CA LYS A 71 12.85 -3.74 13.75
C LYS A 71 13.44 -5.14 13.62
N LEU A 72 13.98 -5.44 12.46
CA LEU A 72 14.73 -6.65 12.21
C LEU A 72 16.06 -6.47 12.94
N GLY A 73 16.17 -7.09 14.12
CA GLY A 73 17.39 -7.07 14.91
C GLY A 73 18.59 -7.41 14.03
N ASN A 74 19.63 -6.58 14.09
CA ASN A 74 20.86 -6.72 13.32
C ASN A 74 21.38 -8.17 13.36
N GLN A 75 21.08 -8.95 12.31
CA GLN A 75 21.66 -10.27 12.10
C GLN A 75 22.46 -10.21 10.80
N PRO A 76 23.73 -9.77 10.85
CA PRO A 76 24.58 -9.64 9.67
C PRO A 76 24.99 -10.97 9.03
N ASN A 77 24.50 -12.13 9.53
CA ASN A 77 25.05 -13.43 9.21
C ASN A 77 23.98 -14.44 8.77
N LEU A 78 23.26 -14.16 7.69
CA LEU A 78 22.62 -15.21 6.90
C LEU A 78 22.49 -14.83 5.42
N LEU A 79 23.58 -14.37 4.82
CA LEU A 79 23.75 -14.39 3.36
C LEU A 79 23.93 -15.85 2.92
N LYS A 80 22.86 -16.65 3.05
CA LYS A 80 22.70 -17.81 2.17
C LYS A 80 22.62 -17.29 0.74
N PRO A 81 23.09 -18.03 -0.28
CA PRO A 81 22.72 -17.73 -1.65
C PRO A 81 21.20 -17.59 -1.68
N GLY A 82 20.71 -16.40 -2.05
CA GLY A 82 19.28 -16.12 -2.15
C GLY A 82 18.62 -17.11 -3.09
N ARG A 83 17.32 -17.36 -2.90
CA ARG A 83 16.55 -18.09 -3.91
C ARG A 83 16.51 -17.21 -5.16
N PRO A 84 17.07 -17.62 -6.30
CA PRO A 84 17.12 -16.75 -7.49
C PRO A 84 15.71 -16.33 -7.92
N GLU A 85 14.70 -17.18 -7.72
CA GLU A 85 13.30 -16.84 -7.98
C GLU A 85 12.79 -15.69 -7.10
N LEU A 86 13.24 -15.60 -5.85
CA LEU A 86 12.91 -14.49 -4.96
C LEU A 86 13.61 -13.22 -5.43
N ASP A 87 14.88 -13.30 -5.82
CA ASP A 87 15.63 -12.14 -6.34
C ASP A 87 14.92 -11.57 -7.57
N TYR A 88 14.58 -12.42 -8.55
CA TYR A 88 13.82 -12.03 -9.74
C TYR A 88 12.45 -11.46 -9.41
N PHE A 89 11.73 -12.04 -8.43
CA PHE A 89 10.45 -11.51 -7.99
C PHE A 89 10.59 -10.10 -7.40
N MET A 90 11.55 -9.89 -6.51
CA MET A 90 11.79 -8.61 -5.85
C MET A 90 12.18 -7.52 -6.86
N GLU A 91 13.03 -7.85 -7.83
CA GLU A 91 13.41 -6.95 -8.93
C GLU A 91 12.22 -6.63 -9.84
N ALA A 92 11.50 -7.65 -10.31
CA ALA A 92 10.35 -7.47 -11.20
C ALA A 92 9.24 -6.63 -10.53
N TYR A 93 9.02 -6.83 -9.23
CA TYR A 93 8.07 -6.03 -8.46
C TYR A 93 8.51 -4.56 -8.43
N CYS A 94 9.76 -4.28 -8.05
CA CYS A 94 10.28 -2.90 -8.00
C CYS A 94 10.18 -2.22 -9.37
N MET A 95 10.57 -2.91 -10.44
CA MET A 95 10.47 -2.40 -11.81
C MET A 95 9.03 -2.09 -12.20
N THR A 96 8.07 -2.96 -11.83
CA THR A 96 6.66 -2.77 -12.14
C THR A 96 6.07 -1.58 -11.39
N LEU A 97 6.42 -1.40 -10.11
CA LEU A 97 6.01 -0.23 -9.33
C LEU A 97 6.55 1.08 -9.92
N ASN A 98 7.81 1.11 -10.34
CA ASN A 98 8.39 2.31 -10.94
C ASN A 98 7.70 2.67 -12.26
N LYS A 99 7.42 1.67 -13.11
CA LYS A 99 6.65 1.88 -14.35
C LYS A 99 5.23 2.37 -14.07
N LEU A 100 4.58 1.82 -13.04
CA LEU A 100 3.25 2.28 -12.62
C LEU A 100 3.30 3.74 -12.16
N LYS A 101 4.28 4.10 -11.32
CA LYS A 101 4.49 5.48 -10.86
C LYS A 101 4.66 6.45 -12.03
N GLU A 102 5.57 6.14 -12.96
CA GLU A 102 5.82 6.97 -14.16
C GLU A 102 4.54 7.15 -15.00
N ALA A 103 3.81 6.05 -15.23
CA ALA A 103 2.56 6.07 -16.00
C ALA A 103 1.42 6.83 -15.32
N MET A 104 1.48 7.02 -14.00
CA MET A 104 0.49 7.77 -13.21
C MET A 104 0.86 9.25 -13.06
N GLU A 105 2.15 9.54 -12.92
CA GLU A 105 2.63 10.88 -12.61
C GLU A 105 2.35 11.86 -13.76
N GLU A 106 2.63 11.47 -15.01
CA GLU A 106 2.36 12.30 -16.19
C GLU A 106 0.89 12.74 -16.30
N PRO A 107 -0.11 11.83 -16.40
CA PRO A 107 -1.51 12.25 -16.55
C PRO A 107 -2.04 13.03 -15.34
N GLN A 108 -1.51 12.78 -14.14
CA GLN A 108 -1.86 13.53 -12.95
C GLN A 108 -1.38 14.98 -13.04
N GLN A 109 -0.13 15.20 -13.46
CA GLN A 109 0.41 16.55 -13.65
C GLN A 109 -0.31 17.29 -14.78
N GLU A 110 -0.57 16.62 -15.90
CA GLU A 110 -1.32 17.20 -17.02
C GLU A 110 -2.73 17.62 -16.62
N SER A 111 -3.44 16.76 -15.88
CA SER A 111 -4.78 17.06 -15.37
C SER A 111 -4.78 18.24 -14.41
N MET A 112 -3.81 18.29 -13.48
CA MET A 112 -3.65 19.39 -12.54
C MET A 112 -3.32 20.71 -13.26
N ALA A 113 -2.44 20.68 -14.25
CA ALA A 113 -2.10 21.83 -15.07
C ALA A 113 -3.32 22.36 -15.84
N PHE A 114 -4.10 21.46 -16.46
CA PHE A 114 -5.33 21.82 -17.15
C PHE A 114 -6.35 22.46 -16.20
N ILE A 115 -6.58 21.88 -15.04
CA ILE A 115 -7.51 22.40 -14.02
C ILE A 115 -7.07 23.81 -13.58
N ASN A 116 -5.80 24.00 -13.23
CA ASN A 116 -5.27 25.29 -12.80
C ASN A 116 -5.36 26.35 -13.91
N TYR A 117 -5.07 25.96 -15.15
CA TYR A 117 -5.24 26.84 -16.31
C TYR A 117 -6.70 27.30 -16.45
N MET A 118 -7.66 26.37 -16.39
CA MET A 118 -9.08 26.71 -16.47
C MET A 118 -9.54 27.59 -15.30
N TYR A 119 -9.07 27.33 -14.07
CA TYR A 119 -9.34 28.21 -12.93
C TYR A 119 -8.84 29.64 -13.15
N SER A 120 -7.65 29.80 -13.74
CA SER A 120 -7.11 31.12 -14.08
C SER A 120 -8.00 31.86 -15.08
N GLN A 121 -8.41 31.18 -16.17
CA GLN A 121 -9.30 31.77 -17.18
C GLN A 121 -10.66 32.17 -16.58
N LEU A 122 -11.24 31.34 -15.71
CA LEU A 122 -12.51 31.63 -15.06
C LEU A 122 -12.42 32.82 -14.09
N ASN A 123 -11.31 32.95 -13.36
CA ASN A 123 -11.10 34.07 -12.45
C ASN A 123 -10.90 35.39 -13.20
N GLU A 124 -10.18 35.38 -14.33
CA GLU A 124 -10.01 36.55 -15.20
C GLU A 124 -11.38 37.06 -15.69
N LEU A 125 -12.22 36.17 -16.22
CA LEU A 125 -13.58 36.50 -16.66
C LEU A 125 -14.45 37.05 -15.51
N ALA A 126 -14.31 36.51 -14.30
CA ALA A 126 -15.08 36.98 -13.14
C ALA A 126 -14.68 38.41 -12.71
N VAL A 127 -13.44 38.82 -12.95
CA VAL A 127 -12.94 40.19 -12.70
C VAL A 127 -13.36 41.14 -13.83
N GLU A 128 -13.45 40.65 -15.06
CA GLU A 128 -13.84 41.42 -16.26
C GLU A 128 -15.35 41.64 -16.42
N ILE A 129 -16.19 41.23 -15.47
CA ILE A 129 -17.59 41.64 -15.42
C ILE A 129 -17.69 42.90 -14.54
N PRO A 130 -17.49 44.13 -15.08
CA PRO A 130 -17.97 45.31 -14.40
C PRO A 130 -19.49 45.25 -14.39
N SER A 131 -20.06 45.58 -13.24
CA SER A 131 -21.49 45.75 -12.95
C SER A 131 -22.14 46.91 -13.72
N SER A 132 -21.82 47.08 -15.00
CA SER A 132 -22.27 48.16 -15.85
C SER A 132 -22.87 47.60 -17.13
N THR A 133 -24.19 47.38 -17.15
CA THR A 133 -25.14 47.86 -18.18
C THR A 133 -26.57 47.51 -17.77
N THR A 134 -27.21 48.36 -16.97
CA THR A 134 -28.63 48.72 -17.14
C THR A 134 -28.76 50.24 -16.97
N SER A 135 -28.06 50.99 -17.83
CA SER A 135 -28.30 52.42 -17.98
C SER A 135 -29.71 52.64 -18.51
N SER A 136 -30.53 53.24 -17.67
CA SER A 136 -31.87 53.77 -17.92
C SER A 136 -32.07 54.38 -19.31
N VAL A 137 -32.97 53.81 -20.12
CA VAL A 137 -33.65 54.56 -21.17
C VAL A 137 -34.91 55.16 -20.55
N THR A 138 -34.78 56.37 -20.00
CA THR A 138 -35.92 57.24 -19.71
C THR A 138 -36.39 57.87 -21.02
N ASN A 139 -37.38 57.26 -21.67
CA ASN A 139 -38.19 57.98 -22.66
C ASN A 139 -39.35 58.64 -21.92
N SER A 140 -39.13 59.86 -21.45
CA SER A 140 -40.18 60.80 -21.09
C SER A 140 -40.89 61.26 -22.36
N SER A 141 -41.96 60.55 -22.75
CA SER A 141 -42.96 61.09 -23.67
C SER A 141 -43.96 61.92 -22.89
N SER A 142 -43.86 63.22 -23.13
CA SER A 142 -44.74 64.30 -22.73
C SER A 142 -46.22 64.01 -23.00
N LYS A 143 -47.06 64.36 -22.02
CA LYS A 143 -48.49 64.64 -22.19
C LYS A 143 -48.71 65.60 -23.37
N ILE A 144 -49.68 65.26 -24.20
CA ILE A 144 -50.43 66.23 -25.01
C ILE A 144 -51.81 66.28 -24.38
N ASP A 145 -52.14 67.45 -23.83
CA ASP A 145 -53.50 67.85 -23.45
C ASP A 145 -54.25 68.36 -24.72
N ASP A 146 -55.58 68.21 -24.68
CA ASP A 146 -56.64 68.57 -25.65
C ASP A 146 -56.89 67.66 -26.88
#